data_AF-A0A933BS16-F1
#
_entry.id   AF-A0A933BS16-F1
#
_cell.length_a   1.000
_cell.length_b   1.000
_cell.length_c   1.000
_cell.angle_alpha   90.00
_cell.angle_beta   90.00
_cell.angle_gamma   90.00
#
_symmetry.space_group_name_H-M   'P 1'
#
loop_
_entity.id
_entity.type
_entity.pdbx_description
1 polymer ?
#
loop_
_entity_poly.entity_id
_entity_poly.type
_entity_poly.pdbx_seq_one_letter_code
_entity_poly.pdbx_strand_id
1 'polypeptide(L)'
;MQLDLFDVSKNSILTATTYEDFRKLLLASDCRLCALKDSRTHIVVDRGNPSAKIAVIGEGPGENEDKQGLAFVGRAGQLMDRLVREEMGL
;
A
#
# COMPACT_ATOMS: atom_id res chain seq x y z
N MET A 1 -6.14 -18.68 15.67
CA MET A 1 -4.79 -18.15 15.97
C MET A 1 -4.79 -16.71 15.50
N GLN A 2 -4.72 -15.75 16.42
CA GLN A 2 -4.68 -14.34 16.08
C GLN A 2 -3.26 -14.01 15.59
N LEU A 3 -3.15 -13.60 14.33
CA LEU A 3 -1.90 -13.15 13.76
C LEU A 3 -1.61 -11.76 14.33
N ASP A 4 -0.57 -11.63 15.15
CA ASP A 4 -0.10 -10.33 15.61
C ASP A 4 0.89 -9.77 14.58
N LEU A 5 0.42 -8.81 13.78
CA LEU A 5 1.21 -8.14 12.76
C LEU A 5 2.27 -7.20 13.36
N PHE A 6 2.15 -6.83 14.64
CA PHE A 6 3.01 -5.88 15.34
C PHE A 6 4.08 -6.55 16.21
N ASP A 7 4.06 -7.88 16.29
CA ASP A 7 5.11 -8.65 16.95
C ASP A 7 6.38 -8.62 16.08
N VAL A 8 7.31 -7.73 16.45
CA VAL A 8 8.62 -7.57 15.79
C VAL A 8 9.47 -8.84 15.78
N SER A 9 9.21 -9.79 16.70
CA SER A 9 9.90 -11.09 16.68
C SER A 9 9.44 -12.00 15.55
N LYS A 10 8.26 -11.71 14.97
CA LYS A 10 7.61 -12.50 13.92
C LYS A 10 7.45 -11.73 12.61
N ASN A 11 7.59 -10.41 12.63
CA ASN A 11 7.48 -9.55 11.46
C ASN A 11 8.76 -8.73 11.26
N SER A 12 9.70 -9.26 10.48
CA SER A 12 10.97 -8.60 10.18
C SER A 12 10.81 -7.29 9.40
N ILE A 13 9.67 -7.04 8.76
CA ILE A 13 9.42 -5.76 8.08
C ILE A 13 9.43 -4.60 9.08
N LEU A 14 9.03 -4.87 10.33
CA LEU A 14 8.99 -3.86 11.40
C LEU A 14 10.36 -3.53 11.99
N THR A 15 11.45 -4.18 11.55
CA THR A 15 12.81 -3.76 11.91
C THR A 15 13.27 -2.56 11.07
N ALA A 16 12.51 -2.15 10.06
CA ALA A 16 12.81 -0.96 9.27
C ALA A 16 12.82 0.30 10.15
N THR A 17 13.89 1.10 10.03
CA THR A 17 14.02 2.38 10.74
C THR A 17 13.58 3.57 9.90
N THR A 18 13.43 3.38 8.59
CA THR A 18 12.95 4.39 7.64
C THR A 18 11.77 3.87 6.84
N TYR A 19 10.94 4.79 6.32
CA TYR A 19 9.85 4.43 5.42
C TYR A 19 10.35 3.75 4.14
N GLU A 20 11.48 4.19 3.62
CA GLU A 20 12.07 3.61 2.42
C GLU A 20 12.49 2.14 2.66
N ASP A 21 13.09 1.85 3.82
CA ASP A 21 13.45 0.49 4.19
C ASP A 21 12.20 -0.36 4.43
N PHE A 22 11.18 0.19 5.11
CA PHE A 22 9.90 -0.49 5.30
C PHE A 22 9.29 -0.90 3.97
N ARG A 23 9.24 0.03 3.02
CA ARG A 23 8.71 -0.21 1.66
C ARG A 23 9.52 -1.27 0.92
N LYS A 24 10.86 -1.22 0.98
CA LYS A 24 11.74 -2.22 0.37
C LYS A 24 11.52 -3.61 0.96
N LEU A 25 11.52 -3.73 2.29
CA LEU A 25 11.31 -5.01 2.98
C LEU A 25 9.93 -5.58 2.68
N LEU A 26 8.89 -4.76 2.67
CA LEU A 26 7.53 -5.20 2.38
C LEU A 26 7.40 -5.71 0.93
N LEU A 27 7.96 -5.01 -0.05
CA LEU A 27 7.96 -5.44 -1.46
C LEU A 27 8.75 -6.74 -1.66
N ALA A 28 9.82 -6.95 -0.90
CA ALA A 28 10.63 -8.18 -0.94
C ALA A 28 10.06 -9.34 -0.12
N SER A 29 9.02 -9.11 0.69
CA SER A 29 8.56 -10.07 1.70
C SER A 29 7.85 -11.31 1.15
N ASP A 30 7.37 -11.27 -0.10
CA ASP A 30 6.43 -12.24 -0.67
C ASP A 30 5.35 -12.68 0.33
N CYS A 31 4.71 -11.72 1.03
CA CYS A 31 3.82 -12.01 2.15
C CYS A 31 2.77 -13.09 1.84
N ARG A 32 2.79 -14.23 2.55
CA ARG A 32 1.88 -15.38 2.32
C ARG A 32 0.83 -15.61 3.40
N LEU A 33 0.57 -14.60 4.22
CA LEU A 33 -0.23 -14.74 5.45
C LEU A 33 -1.75 -14.83 5.21
N CYS A 34 -2.23 -14.55 4.00
CA CYS A 34 -3.64 -14.67 3.63
C CYS A 34 -3.83 -15.15 2.18
N ALA A 35 -5.08 -15.48 1.81
CA ALA A 35 -5.44 -16.01 0.50
C ALA A 35 -5.20 -15.03 -0.66
N LEU A 36 -5.04 -13.73 -0.40
CA LEU A 36 -4.76 -12.73 -1.45
C LEU A 36 -3.46 -13.02 -2.20
N LYS A 37 -2.54 -13.79 -1.61
CA LYS A 37 -1.31 -14.24 -2.27
C LYS A 37 -1.58 -15.08 -3.52
N ASP A 38 -2.74 -15.76 -3.58
CA ASP A 38 -3.03 -16.75 -4.61
C ASP A 38 -3.49 -16.10 -5.92
N SER A 39 -3.95 -14.85 -5.86
CA SER A 39 -4.50 -14.14 -7.03
C SER A 39 -3.79 -12.82 -7.37
N ARG A 40 -3.04 -12.22 -6.45
CA ARG A 40 -2.34 -10.95 -6.70
C ARG A 40 -1.21 -11.12 -7.71
N THR A 41 -0.98 -10.08 -8.50
CA THR A 41 0.20 -9.93 -9.34
C THR A 41 1.30 -9.16 -8.62
N HIS A 42 0.95 -8.09 -7.90
CA HIS A 42 1.90 -7.25 -7.17
C HIS A 42 1.45 -6.97 -5.74
N ILE A 43 2.42 -6.75 -4.85
CA ILE A 43 2.15 -6.08 -3.57
C ILE A 43 2.09 -4.59 -3.84
N VAL A 44 0.94 -3.97 -3.58
CA VAL A 44 0.73 -2.53 -3.74
C VAL A 44 0.90 -1.86 -2.38
N VAL A 45 1.97 -1.07 -2.23
CA VAL A 45 2.29 -0.40 -0.96
C VAL A 45 1.69 1.00 -0.91
N ASP A 46 2.04 1.84 -1.87
CA ASP A 46 1.72 3.27 -1.85
C ASP A 46 1.80 3.91 -3.24
N ARG A 47 1.36 5.18 -3.30
CA ARG A 47 1.62 6.12 -4.38
C ARG A 47 1.55 7.54 -3.81
N GLY A 48 2.61 8.33 -3.98
CA GLY A 48 2.62 9.74 -3.56
C GLY A 48 3.87 10.12 -2.77
N ASN A 49 3.77 11.21 -2.02
CA ASN A 49 4.85 11.71 -1.18
C ASN A 49 4.76 11.10 0.24
N PRO A 50 5.75 10.31 0.70
CA PRO A 50 5.77 9.75 2.05
C PRO A 50 5.77 10.80 3.17
N SER A 51 6.20 12.03 2.86
CA SER A 51 6.22 13.17 3.77
C SER A 51 4.96 14.05 3.65
N ALA A 52 3.92 13.60 2.94
CA ALA A 52 2.67 14.34 2.84
C ALA A 52 2.00 14.48 4.21
N LYS A 53 1.34 15.63 4.44
CA LYS A 53 0.60 15.88 5.69
C LYS A 53 -0.72 15.11 5.77
N ILE A 54 -1.21 14.63 4.63
CA ILE A 54 -2.47 13.89 4.50
C ILE A 54 -2.15 12.56 3.84
N ALA A 55 -2.62 11.48 4.46
CA ALA A 55 -2.60 10.13 3.90
C ALA A 55 -4.03 9.69 3.60
N VAL A 56 -4.23 9.09 2.42
CA VAL A 56 -5.52 8.51 2.02
C VAL A 56 -5.38 7.00 1.99
N ILE A 57 -6.28 6.31 2.67
CA ILE A 57 -6.29 4.85 2.81
C ILE A 57 -7.57 4.32 2.19
N GLY A 58 -7.44 3.44 1.20
CA GLY A 58 -8.56 2.73 0.56
C GLY A 58 -8.81 1.36 1.19
N GLU A 59 -9.75 0.60 0.60
CA GLU A 59 -10.06 -0.77 1.02
C GLU A 59 -8.95 -1.76 0.63
N GLY A 60 -8.54 -1.73 -0.65
CA GLY A 60 -7.51 -2.61 -1.19
C GLY A 60 -7.27 -2.38 -2.69
N PRO A 61 -6.26 -3.06 -3.28
CA PRO A 61 -5.92 -2.90 -4.69
C PRO A 61 -7.02 -3.44 -5.61
N GLY A 62 -7.40 -2.64 -6.62
CA GLY A 62 -8.20 -3.11 -7.75
C GLY A 62 -7.33 -3.72 -8.86
N GLU A 63 -7.94 -4.07 -9.99
CA GLU A 63 -7.24 -4.69 -11.12
C GLU A 63 -6.09 -3.85 -11.68
N ASN A 64 -6.29 -2.54 -11.82
CA ASN A 64 -5.26 -1.65 -12.37
C ASN A 64 -4.12 -1.42 -11.39
N GLU A 65 -4.44 -1.31 -10.10
CA GLU A 65 -3.48 -1.20 -9.01
C GLU A 65 -2.63 -2.47 -8.91
N ASP A 66 -3.26 -3.64 -8.90
CA ASP A 66 -2.57 -4.93 -8.86
C ASP A 66 -1.68 -5.13 -10.08
N LYS A 67 -2.12 -4.75 -11.29
CA LYS A 67 -1.29 -4.84 -12.50
C LYS A 67 -0.07 -3.91 -12.48
N GLN A 68 -0.20 -2.72 -11.90
CA GLN A 68 0.85 -1.69 -11.95
C GLN A 68 1.71 -1.63 -10.68
N GLY A 69 1.30 -2.26 -9.57
CA GLY A 69 1.99 -2.15 -8.30
C GLY A 69 1.84 -0.79 -7.61
N LEU A 70 0.86 0.02 -8.02
CA LEU A 70 0.68 1.41 -7.56
C LEU A 70 -0.74 1.64 -7.05
N ALA A 71 -0.88 2.34 -5.92
CA ALA A 71 -2.18 2.63 -5.33
C ALA A 71 -2.96 3.69 -6.14
N PHE A 72 -4.29 3.57 -6.19
CA PHE A 72 -5.21 4.56 -6.77
C PHE A 72 -4.90 4.97 -8.23
N VAL A 73 -4.49 4.04 -9.09
CA VAL A 73 -4.23 4.32 -10.52
C VAL A 73 -5.43 4.03 -11.44
N GLY A 74 -6.44 3.33 -10.95
CA GLY A 74 -7.68 3.04 -11.65
C GLY A 74 -8.67 4.21 -11.66
N ARG A 75 -9.89 3.95 -12.17
CA ARG A 75 -10.94 4.97 -12.34
C ARG A 75 -11.29 5.71 -11.04
N ALA A 76 -11.38 4.99 -9.92
CA ALA A 76 -11.69 5.58 -8.63
C ALA A 76 -10.58 6.54 -8.16
N GLY A 77 -9.32 6.16 -8.37
CA GLY A 77 -8.17 7.02 -8.06
C GLY A 77 -8.11 8.26 -8.94
N GLN A 78 -8.40 8.13 -10.24
CA GLN A 78 -8.49 9.28 -11.15
C GLN A 78 -9.60 10.26 -10.75
N LEU A 79 -10.76 9.75 -10.30
CA LEU A 79 -11.84 10.59 -9.78
C LEU A 79 -11.42 11.29 -8.49
N MET A 80 -10.79 10.57 -7.56
CA MET A 80 -10.26 11.14 -6.33
C MET A 80 -9.25 12.26 -6.61
N ASP A 81 -8.27 12.01 -7.50
CA ASP A 81 -7.26 13.00 -7.88
C ASP A 81 -7.90 14.28 -8.46
N ARG A 82 -9.01 14.13 -9.19
CA ARG A 82 -9.80 15.27 -9.67
C ARG A 82 -10.47 16.02 -8.52
N LEU A 83 -11.18 15.32 -7.64
CA LEU A 83 -11.92 15.95 -6.53
C LEU A 83 -10.97 16.66 -5.55
N VAL A 84 -9.84 16.05 -5.21
CA VAL A 84 -8.83 16.66 -4.34
C VAL A 84 -8.29 17.96 -4.96
N ARG A 85 -8.04 17.94 -6.28
CA ARG A 85 -7.55 19.12 -6.99
C ARG A 85 -8.60 20.22 -7.13
N GLU A 86 -9.82 19.87 -7.52
CA GLU A 86 -10.87 20.83 -7.90
C GLU A 86 -11.65 21.36 -6.69
N GLU A 87 -11.96 20.49 -5.72
CA GLU A 87 -12.84 20.85 -4.59
C GLU A 87 -12.06 21.19 -3.32
N MET A 88 -10.89 20.58 -3.12
CA MET A 88 -10.08 20.79 -1.91
C MET A 88 -8.91 21.76 -2.14
N GLY A 89 -8.55 22.02 -3.41
CA GLY A 89 -7.43 22.90 -3.77
C GLY A 89 -6.07 22.38 -3.30
N LEU A 90 -5.90 21.06 -3.24
CA LEU A 90 -4.67 20.37 -2.84
C LEU A 90 -3.90 19.79 -4.02
#